data_AF-A0AAN8XB09-F1
#
_entry.id   AF-A0AAN8XB09-F1
#
_cell.length_a   1.000
_cell.length_b   1.000
_cell.length_c   1.000
_cell.angle_alpha   90.00
_cell.angle_beta   90.00
_cell.angle_gamma   90.00
#
_symmetry.space_group_name_H-M   'P 1'
#
loop_
_entity.id
_entity.type
_entity.pdbx_description
1 polymer ?
#
loop_
_entity_poly.entity_id
_entity_poly.type
_entity_poly.pdbx_seq_one_letter_code
_entity_poly.pdbx_strand_id
1 'polypeptide(L)'
;MFKSKRKTELPALPEVPSWDQMEEDLKASATSDIVFISSPFAGGITDGMPTEKSTDEFNKDDLFEKARDFVMKNDNILQNMQVLEEKQEQMRNATQNLKKTVESVRQQALVAISDCENRS
;
A
#
# COMPACT_ATOMS: atom_id res chain seq x y z
N MET A 1 51.95 31.74 38.49
CA MET A 1 50.60 31.40 38.99
C MET A 1 49.67 31.29 37.79
N PHE A 2 49.41 30.08 37.28
CA PHE A 2 48.53 29.89 36.12
C PHE A 2 47.10 29.66 36.61
N LYS A 3 46.19 30.56 36.23
CA LYS A 3 44.76 30.47 36.55
C LYS A 3 44.12 29.35 35.71
N SER A 4 43.60 28.32 36.37
CA SER A 4 42.87 27.22 35.76
C SER A 4 41.66 27.74 34.99
N LYS A 5 41.60 27.45 33.68
CA LYS A 5 40.44 27.80 32.83
C LYS A 5 39.25 26.92 33.22
N ARG A 6 38.11 27.54 33.52
CA ARG A 6 36.84 26.82 33.78
C ARG A 6 36.46 26.09 32.51
N LYS A 7 36.23 24.78 32.61
CA LYS A 7 35.67 23.96 31.53
C LYS A 7 34.23 24.42 31.34
N THR A 8 33.92 25.01 30.20
CA THR A 8 32.53 25.28 29.80
C THR A 8 31.88 23.92 29.55
N GLU A 9 30.95 23.52 30.41
CA GLU A 9 30.24 22.24 30.27
C GLU A 9 29.34 22.32 29.03
N LEU A 10 29.46 21.32 28.15
CA LEU A 10 28.58 21.18 27.00
C LEU A 10 27.17 20.81 27.49
N PRO A 11 26.11 21.24 26.80
CA PRO A 11 24.75 20.80 27.10
C PRO A 11 24.65 19.28 27.03
N ALA A 12 23.79 18.71 27.87
CA ALA A 12 23.57 17.28 27.93
C ALA A 12 23.13 16.72 26.57
N LEU A 13 23.60 15.51 26.26
CA LEU A 13 23.21 14.79 25.05
C LEU A 13 21.70 14.50 25.13
N PRO A 14 20.93 14.71 24.05
CA PRO A 14 19.52 14.35 24.03
C PRO A 14 19.35 12.84 24.24
N GLU A 15 18.24 12.46 24.86
CA GLU A 15 17.89 11.05 25.05
C GLU A 15 17.58 10.38 23.71
N VAL A 16 17.97 9.11 23.61
CA VAL A 16 17.68 8.28 22.44
C VAL A 16 16.18 7.95 22.48
N PRO A 17 15.44 8.09 21.37
CA PRO A 17 14.02 7.78 21.34
C PRO A 17 13.74 6.32 21.67
N SER A 18 12.55 6.05 22.20
CA SER A 18 12.10 4.68 22.48
C SER A 18 11.70 3.96 21.20
N TRP A 19 11.60 2.63 21.26
CA TRP A 19 11.19 1.81 20.12
C TRP A 19 9.76 2.14 19.66
N ASP A 20 8.85 2.38 20.61
CA ASP A 20 7.46 2.72 20.31
C ASP A 20 7.34 4.05 19.55
N GLN A 21 8.18 5.03 19.89
CA GLN A 21 8.22 6.33 19.21
C GLN A 21 8.73 6.19 17.77
N MET A 22 9.77 5.37 17.57
CA MET A 22 10.26 5.08 16.22
C MET A 22 9.22 4.32 15.38
N GLU A 23 8.48 3.40 15.98
CA GLU A 23 7.42 2.67 15.28
C GLU A 23 6.24 3.57 14.90
N GLU A 24 5.85 4.51 15.79
CA GLU A 24 4.83 5.52 15.51
C GLU A 24 5.24 6.41 14.33
N ASP A 25 6.47 6.92 14.34
CA ASP A 25 7.01 7.76 13.25
C ASP A 25 7.02 7.01 11.91
N LEU A 26 7.36 5.72 11.91
CA LEU A 26 7.34 4.88 10.71
C LEU A 26 5.92 4.62 10.19
N LYS A 27 4.94 4.46 11.08
CA LYS A 27 3.52 4.30 10.69
C LYS A 27 2.92 5.59 10.14
N ALA A 28 3.37 6.73 10.65
CA ALA A 28 2.93 8.05 10.21
C ALA A 28 3.69 8.56 8.97
N SER A 29 4.79 7.91 8.59
CA SER A 29 5.64 8.30 7.47
C SER A 29 4.96 8.12 6.11
N ALA A 30 5.07 9.13 5.26
CA ALA A 30 4.63 9.09 3.87
C ALA A 30 5.83 8.94 2.92
N THR A 31 5.61 8.33 1.75
CA THR A 31 6.64 8.18 0.70
C THR A 31 7.12 9.51 0.12
N SER A 32 6.39 10.60 0.38
CA SER A 32 6.77 11.98 0.04
C SER A 32 7.67 12.65 1.07
N ASP A 33 8.07 11.96 2.14
CA ASP A 33 8.95 12.53 3.16
C ASP A 33 10.39 12.64 2.66
N ILE A 34 11.10 13.67 3.10
CA ILE A 34 12.46 14.03 2.69
C ILE A 34 13.44 12.87 2.97
N VAL A 35 13.19 12.09 4.02
CA VAL A 35 13.98 10.91 4.39
C VAL A 35 13.98 9.87 3.25
N PHE A 36 12.87 9.73 2.52
CA PHE A 36 12.74 8.79 1.41
C PHE A 36 13.06 9.39 0.05
N ILE A 37 13.01 10.73 -0.08
CA ILE A 37 13.31 11.44 -1.34
C ILE A 37 14.81 11.73 -1.49
N SER A 38 15.55 11.95 -0.39
CA SER A 38 16.90 12.51 -0.44
C SER A 38 18.06 11.50 -0.44
N SER A 39 17.80 10.19 -0.46
CA SER A 39 18.87 9.20 -0.60
C SER A 39 19.48 9.26 -2.02
N PRO A 40 20.80 9.45 -2.20
CA PRO A 40 21.42 9.65 -3.52
C PRO A 40 21.47 8.39 -4.39
N PHE A 41 20.96 7.24 -3.93
CA PHE A 41 21.10 5.96 -4.62
C PHE A 41 19.95 5.68 -5.60
N ALA A 42 19.74 6.63 -6.52
CA ALA A 42 18.87 6.44 -7.69
C ALA A 42 19.63 5.86 -8.89
N GLY A 43 20.60 4.96 -8.66
CA GLY A 43 21.46 4.43 -9.72
C GLY A 43 21.89 2.99 -9.49
N GLY A 44 21.30 2.06 -10.25
CA GLY A 44 21.90 0.75 -10.54
C GLY A 44 21.08 -0.44 -10.07
N ILE A 45 20.16 -0.89 -10.92
CA ILE A 45 19.67 -2.28 -10.90
C ILE A 45 20.86 -3.16 -11.30
N THR A 46 21.44 -3.94 -10.38
CA THR A 46 22.29 -5.08 -10.75
C THR A 46 21.65 -6.37 -10.26
N ASP A 47 21.06 -7.04 -11.25
CA ASP A 47 20.67 -8.45 -11.29
C ASP A 47 21.76 -9.35 -10.67
N GLY A 48 21.42 -10.15 -9.66
CA GLY A 48 22.36 -11.05 -8.99
C GLY A 48 21.71 -11.96 -7.94
N MET A 49 21.70 -13.27 -8.21
CA MET A 49 21.12 -14.38 -7.44
C MET A 49 21.34 -14.39 -5.90
N PRO A 50 20.45 -15.05 -5.12
CA PRO A 50 20.59 -15.17 -3.68
C PRO A 50 21.56 -16.30 -3.32
N THR A 51 22.61 -15.98 -2.57
CA THR A 51 23.45 -16.99 -1.92
C THR A 51 23.14 -16.97 -0.43
N GLU A 52 22.53 -18.04 0.07
CA GLU A 52 22.36 -18.28 1.50
C GLU A 52 23.73 -18.33 2.19
N LYS A 53 24.03 -17.33 3.03
CA LYS A 53 24.95 -17.46 4.15
C LYS A 53 24.43 -16.68 5.36
N SER A 54 24.14 -17.45 6.39
CA SER A 54 23.84 -17.04 7.75
C SER A 54 25.09 -16.54 8.47
N THR A 55 25.12 -15.26 8.86
CA THR A 55 25.56 -14.75 10.19
C THR A 55 25.40 -13.22 10.23
N ASP A 56 24.37 -12.79 10.96
CA ASP A 56 24.21 -11.57 11.76
C ASP A 56 25.23 -10.41 11.61
N GLU A 57 25.23 -9.76 10.46
CA GLU A 57 25.16 -8.30 10.40
C GLU A 57 24.11 -7.99 9.34
N PHE A 58 22.84 -7.85 9.75
CA PHE A 58 21.86 -7.23 8.87
C PHE A 58 22.40 -5.84 8.56
N ASN A 59 22.98 -5.68 7.37
CA ASN A 59 23.41 -4.40 6.88
C ASN A 59 22.17 -3.50 6.97
N LYS A 60 22.26 -2.41 7.75
CA LYS A 60 21.08 -1.58 8.05
C LYS A 60 20.39 -1.14 6.76
N ASP A 61 21.20 -0.91 5.73
CA ASP A 61 20.79 -0.58 4.38
C ASP A 61 19.87 -1.66 3.75
N ASP A 62 20.18 -2.95 3.91
CA ASP A 62 19.34 -4.06 3.42
C ASP A 62 17.99 -4.14 4.14
N LEU A 63 17.94 -3.73 5.41
CA LEU A 63 16.69 -3.69 6.18
C LEU A 63 15.80 -2.54 5.72
N PHE A 64 16.39 -1.38 5.44
CA PHE A 64 15.67 -0.23 4.89
C PHE A 64 15.14 -0.51 3.48
N GLU A 65 15.91 -1.18 2.62
CA GLU A 65 15.44 -1.62 1.30
C GLU A 65 14.25 -2.59 1.43
N LYS A 66 14.34 -3.57 2.32
CA LYS A 66 13.23 -4.51 2.57
C LYS A 66 11.99 -3.81 3.12
N ALA A 67 12.16 -2.83 4.02
CA ALA A 67 11.07 -2.04 4.55
C ALA A 67 10.38 -1.22 3.45
N ARG A 68 11.16 -0.60 2.55
CA ARG A 68 10.63 0.12 1.38
C ARG A 68 9.87 -0.81 0.44
N ASP A 69 10.44 -1.96 0.12
CA ASP A 69 9.79 -2.96 -0.73
C ASP A 69 8.48 -3.45 -0.13
N PHE A 70 8.45 -3.64 1.20
CA PHE A 70 7.24 -4.02 1.91
C PHE A 70 6.16 -2.94 1.80
N VAL A 71 6.49 -1.67 2.07
CA VAL A 71 5.55 -0.55 1.97
C VAL A 71 5.03 -0.41 0.53
N MET A 72 5.91 -0.45 -0.46
CA MET A 72 5.52 -0.39 -1.88
C MET A 72 4.57 -1.54 -2.25
N LYS A 73 4.85 -2.77 -1.83
CA LYS A 73 3.97 -3.91 -2.11
C LYS A 73 2.63 -3.77 -1.39
N ASN A 74 2.65 -3.29 -0.15
CA ASN A 74 1.43 -3.07 0.62
C ASN A 74 0.53 -2.01 -0.04
N ASP A 75 1.10 -0.90 -0.51
CA ASP A 75 0.35 0.12 -1.25
C ASP A 75 -0.25 -0.43 -2.54
N ASN A 76 0.51 -1.23 -3.29
CA ASN A 76 0.00 -1.91 -4.49
C ASN A 76 -1.14 -2.87 -4.15
N ILE A 77 -1.07 -3.60 -3.04
CA ILE A 77 -2.14 -4.49 -2.58
C ILE A 77 -3.40 -3.68 -2.25
N LEU A 78 -3.26 -2.56 -1.54
CA LEU A 78 -4.38 -1.69 -1.19
C LEU A 78 -5.06 -1.11 -2.44
N GLN A 79 -4.28 -0.64 -3.41
CA GLN A 79 -4.81 -0.17 -4.70
C GLN A 79 -5.53 -1.29 -5.46
N ASN A 80 -4.94 -2.48 -5.53
CA ASN A 80 -5.58 -3.64 -6.17
C ASN A 80 -6.88 -4.04 -5.47
N MET A 81 -6.96 -3.92 -4.15
CA MET A 81 -8.17 -4.18 -3.39
C MET A 81 -9.29 -3.21 -3.76
N GLN A 82 -8.97 -1.91 -3.85
CA GLN A 82 -9.94 -0.89 -4.32
C GLN A 82 -10.44 -1.17 -5.73
N VAL A 83 -9.53 -1.48 -6.66
CA VAL A 83 -9.90 -1.83 -8.05
C VAL A 83 -10.79 -3.07 -8.07
N LEU A 84 -10.50 -4.08 -7.24
CA LEU A 84 -11.30 -5.30 -7.18
C LEU A 84 -12.71 -5.03 -6.64
N GLU A 85 -12.85 -4.19 -5.62
CA GLU A 85 -14.15 -3.76 -5.10
C GLU A 85 -14.97 -3.02 -6.17
N GLU A 86 -14.35 -2.08 -6.89
CA GLU A 86 -15.01 -1.38 -8.00
C GLU A 86 -15.49 -2.35 -9.09
N LYS A 87 -14.65 -3.32 -9.47
CA LYS A 87 -15.01 -4.33 -10.48
C LYS A 87 -16.12 -5.26 -9.99
N GLN A 88 -16.11 -5.62 -8.71
CA GLN A 88 -17.16 -6.43 -8.11
C GLN A 88 -18.50 -5.68 -8.12
N GLU A 89 -18.50 -4.39 -7.79
CA GLU A 89 -19.70 -3.56 -7.84
C GLU A 89 -20.21 -3.37 -9.26
N GLN A 90 -19.32 -3.12 -10.23
CA GLN A 90 -19.68 -3.08 -11.65
C GLN A 90 -20.36 -4.38 -12.11
N MET A 91 -19.80 -5.53 -11.72
CA MET A 91 -20.35 -6.84 -12.08
C MET A 91 -21.71 -7.10 -11.41
N ARG A 92 -21.87 -6.70 -10.14
CA ARG A 92 -23.13 -6.78 -9.40
C ARG A 92 -24.22 -5.97 -10.10
N ASN A 93 -23.90 -4.72 -10.48
CA ASN A 93 -24.82 -3.85 -11.21
C ASN A 93 -25.17 -4.41 -12.59
N ALA A 94 -24.19 -4.91 -13.34
CA ALA A 94 -24.44 -5.56 -14.63
C ALA A 94 -25.36 -6.79 -14.49
N THR A 95 -25.15 -7.60 -13.45
CA THR A 95 -25.99 -8.78 -13.16
C THR A 95 -27.42 -8.37 -12.83
N GLN A 96 -27.60 -7.34 -12.01
CA GLN A 96 -28.92 -6.84 -11.66
C GLN A 96 -29.66 -6.26 -12.87
N ASN A 97 -28.96 -5.49 -13.70
CA ASN A 97 -29.52 -4.95 -14.94
C ASN A 97 -29.91 -6.06 -15.91
N LEU A 98 -29.06 -7.07 -16.07
CA LEU A 98 -29.37 -8.23 -16.90
C LEU A 98 -30.61 -8.97 -16.40
N LYS A 99 -30.75 -9.20 -15.09
CA LYS A 99 -31.95 -9.81 -14.49
C LYS A 99 -33.21 -9.02 -14.81
N LYS A 100 -33.18 -7.69 -14.65
CA LYS A 100 -34.30 -6.80 -15.00
C LYS A 100 -34.66 -6.89 -16.48
N THR A 101 -33.67 -6.88 -17.37
CA THR A 101 -33.90 -7.01 -18.82
C THR A 101 -34.52 -8.35 -19.16
N VAL A 102 -34.01 -9.46 -18.59
CA VAL A 102 -34.57 -10.80 -18.80
C VAL A 102 -36.01 -10.89 -18.30
N GLU A 103 -36.31 -10.34 -17.12
CA GLU A 103 -37.68 -10.28 -16.59
C GLU A 103 -38.61 -9.46 -17.49
N SER A 104 -38.17 -8.29 -17.96
CA SER A 104 -38.93 -7.47 -18.91
C SER A 104 -39.21 -8.21 -20.22
N VAL A 105 -38.20 -8.88 -20.80
CA VAL A 105 -38.38 -9.68 -22.02
C VAL A 105 -39.34 -10.83 -21.79
N ARG A 106 -39.24 -11.51 -20.64
CA ARG A 106 -40.16 -12.59 -20.26
C ARG A 106 -41.60 -12.08 -20.14
N GLN A 107 -41.82 -10.94 -19.51
CA GLN A 107 -43.14 -10.33 -19.40
C GLN A 107 -43.71 -9.93 -20.76
N GLN A 108 -42.90 -9.30 -21.62
CA GLN A 108 -43.32 -8.95 -22.98
C GLN A 108 -43.69 -10.19 -23.80
N ALA A 109 -42.92 -11.28 -23.69
CA ALA A 109 -43.22 -12.54 -24.35
C ALA A 109 -44.54 -13.15 -23.85
N LEU A 110 -44.80 -13.12 -22.54
CA LEU A 110 -46.06 -13.62 -21.98
C LEU A 110 -47.27 -12.80 -22.46
N VAL A 111 -47.16 -11.47 -22.48
CA VAL A 111 -48.22 -10.58 -22.99
C VAL A 111 -48.51 -10.86 -24.46
N ALA A 112 -47.46 -10.98 -25.29
CA ALA A 112 -47.61 -11.27 -26.72
C ALA A 112 -48.29 -12.63 -26.98
N ILE A 113 -48.02 -13.65 -26.15
CA ILE A 113 -48.69 -14.95 -26.24
C ILE A 113 -50.18 -14.80 -25.88
N SER A 114 -50.51 -14.11 -24.77
CA SER A 114 -51.91 -13.90 -24.38
C SER A 114 -52.71 -13.04 -25.37
N ASP A 115 -52.07 -12.09 -26.05
CA ASP A 115 -52.72 -11.25 -27.06
C ASP A 115 -53.04 -12.04 -28.34
N CYS A 116 -52.24 -13.06 -28.68
CA CYS A 116 -52.51 -13.96 -29.80
C CYS A 116 -53.65 -14.94 -29.50
N GLU A 117 -53.77 -15.42 -28.25
CA GLU A 117 -54.87 -16.31 -27.83
C GLU A 117 -56.22 -15.59 -27.79
N ASN A 118 -56.26 -14.32 -27.39
CA ASN A 118 -57.50 -13.53 -27.34
C ASN A 118 -57.99 -13.00 -28.71
N ARG A 119 -57.19 -13.17 -29.76
CA ARG A 119 -57.52 -12.74 -31.14
C ARG A 119 -57.94 -13.89 -32.07
N SER A 120 -57.85 -15.14 -31.60
CA SER A 120 -58.31 -16.34 -32.32
C SER A 120 -59.69 -16.76 -31.84
#